data_AF-A0A2D6S4T1-F1
#
_entry.id   AF-A0A2D6S4T1-F1
#
_cell.length_a   1.000
_cell.length_b   1.000
_cell.length_c   1.000
_cell.angle_alpha   90.00
_cell.angle_beta   90.00
_cell.angle_gamma   90.00
#
_symmetry.space_group_name_H-M   'P 1'
#
loop_
_entity.id
_entity.type
_entity.pdbx_description
1 polymer ?
#
loop_
_entity_poly.entity_id
_entity_poly.type
_entity_poly.pdbx_seq_one_letter_code
_entity_poly.pdbx_strand_id
1 'polypeptide(L)'
;MKYILFLIIGYIVFMCIKKPKKTSKRNKAKKPLTKKKPKGPPICPYCKEILENRPKRNKKCPSCQHKIIIRRGKLLTESQAEEYDKKELERTRKAIERQNMKTLISYQKSGIIKYVEILAAGQNSCSVCKKLDRKKILLKNELRKPTLPVKNCTGCYGFCRCCYSPVV
;
A
#
# COMPACT_ATOMS: atom_id res chain seq x y z
N MET A 1 39.34 29.75 -49.91
CA MET A 1 38.15 29.94 -49.04
C MET A 1 37.51 28.59 -48.65
N LYS A 2 38.24 27.70 -47.95
CA LYS A 2 37.74 26.37 -47.54
C LYS A 2 37.78 26.10 -46.03
N TYR A 3 38.31 27.04 -45.24
CA TYR A 3 38.62 26.81 -43.82
C TYR A 3 37.61 27.41 -42.82
N ILE A 4 36.59 28.15 -43.29
CA ILE A 4 35.62 28.80 -42.38
C ILE A 4 34.43 27.88 -42.05
N LEU A 5 34.13 26.87 -42.87
CA LEU A 5 32.98 25.99 -42.66
C LEU A 5 33.19 24.92 -41.56
N PHE A 6 34.44 24.61 -41.19
CA PHE A 6 34.74 23.60 -40.16
C PHE A 6 34.59 24.11 -38.72
N LEU A 7 34.64 25.43 -38.48
CA LEU A 7 34.55 25.98 -37.12
C LEU A 7 33.11 26.05 -36.58
N ILE A 8 32.11 26.10 -37.46
CA ILE A 8 30.69 26.17 -37.03
C ILE A 8 30.16 24.79 -36.62
N ILE A 9 30.63 23.71 -37.27
CA ILE A 9 30.16 22.34 -36.97
C ILE A 9 30.76 21.83 -35.65
N GLY A 10 31.98 22.24 -35.29
CA GLY A 10 32.62 21.85 -34.02
C GLY A 10 31.95 22.40 -32.75
N TYR A 11 31.32 23.57 -32.83
CA TYR A 11 30.72 24.23 -31.65
C TYR A 11 29.36 23.65 -31.24
N ILE A 12 28.65 22.98 -32.16
CA ILE A 12 27.33 22.39 -31.88
C ILE A 12 27.46 21.07 -31.09
N VAL A 13 28.55 20.33 -31.27
CA VAL A 13 28.76 19.02 -30.61
C VAL A 13 29.20 19.16 -29.14
N PHE A 14 29.80 20.28 -28.74
CA PHE A 14 30.40 20.42 -27.40
C PHE A 14 29.41 20.85 -26.28
N MET A 15 28.15 21.17 -26.60
CA MET A 15 27.19 21.72 -25.62
C MET A 15 26.22 20.70 -24.97
N CYS A 16 26.27 19.40 -25.28
CA CYS A 16 25.18 18.48 -24.90
C CYS A 16 25.47 17.37 -23.87
N ILE A 17 26.58 17.40 -23.11
CA ILE A 17 26.82 16.38 -22.06
C ILE A 17 27.21 17.00 -20.71
N LYS A 18 26.44 17.99 -20.22
CA LYS A 18 26.43 18.27 -18.78
C LYS A 18 25.67 17.13 -18.09
N LYS A 19 26.39 16.07 -17.70
CA LYS A 19 25.85 15.00 -16.84
C LYS A 19 25.23 15.66 -15.60
N PRO A 20 23.92 15.47 -15.32
CA PRO A 20 23.30 16.05 -14.14
C PRO A 20 24.02 15.50 -12.92
N LYS A 21 24.62 16.39 -12.11
CA LYS A 21 25.20 16.05 -10.81
C LYS A 21 24.09 15.40 -10.00
N LYS A 22 24.13 14.06 -9.89
CA LYS A 22 23.25 13.29 -9.01
C LYS A 22 23.53 13.75 -7.59
N THR A 23 22.78 14.75 -7.13
CA THR A 23 22.78 15.12 -5.72
C THR A 23 22.17 13.94 -4.99
N SER A 24 23.05 13.11 -4.43
CA SER A 24 22.73 12.09 -3.44
C SER A 24 22.12 12.80 -2.23
N LYS A 25 20.84 13.18 -2.32
CA LYS A 25 20.03 13.48 -1.16
C LYS A 25 19.86 12.15 -0.44
N ARG A 26 20.83 11.83 0.41
CA ARG A 26 20.74 10.81 1.44
C ARG A 26 19.42 11.10 2.17
N ASN A 27 18.39 10.31 1.88
CA ASN A 27 17.11 10.41 2.56
C ASN A 27 17.42 10.18 4.05
N LYS A 28 17.47 11.26 4.84
CA LYS A 28 17.64 11.18 6.29
C LYS A 28 16.63 10.14 6.79
N ALA A 29 17.13 9.02 7.31
CA ALA A 29 16.31 7.92 7.77
C ALA A 29 15.27 8.49 8.73
N LYS A 30 13.99 8.47 8.34
CA LYS A 30 12.91 8.92 9.21
C LYS A 30 12.99 8.07 10.47
N LYS A 31 13.28 8.72 11.60
CA LYS A 31 13.37 8.09 12.92
C LYS A 31 12.11 7.20 13.11
N PRO A 32 12.25 5.93 13.51
CA PRO A 32 11.10 5.03 13.63
C PRO A 32 10.07 5.66 14.56
N LEU A 33 8.82 5.76 14.09
CA LEU A 33 7.70 6.28 14.88
C LEU A 33 7.53 5.40 16.12
N THR A 34 8.07 5.84 17.25
CA THR A 34 7.89 5.17 18.54
C THR A 34 6.42 5.30 18.93
N LYS A 35 5.70 4.17 18.97
CA LYS A 35 4.29 4.16 19.35
C LYS A 35 4.20 4.62 20.82
N LYS A 36 3.59 5.79 21.06
CA LYS A 36 3.33 6.28 22.43
C LYS A 36 2.56 5.20 23.19
N LYS A 37 3.12 4.69 24.29
CA LYS A 37 2.42 3.74 25.16
C LYS A 37 1.21 4.45 25.79
N PRO A 38 0.02 3.84 25.81
CA PRO A 38 -1.13 4.41 26.50
C PRO A 38 -0.78 4.58 27.99
N LYS A 39 -1.13 5.74 28.55
CA LYS A 39 -0.91 6.08 29.96
C LYS A 39 -2.05 5.49 30.80
N GLY A 40 -1.72 4.90 31.94
CA GLY A 40 -2.70 4.37 32.91
C GLY A 40 -2.75 2.84 33.00
N PRO A 41 -3.30 2.31 34.11
CA PRO A 41 -3.43 0.88 34.31
C PRO A 41 -4.44 0.27 33.33
N PRO A 42 -4.24 -0.98 32.89
CA PRO A 42 -5.14 -1.66 31.96
C PRO A 42 -6.46 -2.05 32.65
N ILE A 43 -7.59 -1.63 32.11
CA ILE A 43 -8.93 -1.94 32.62
C ILE A 43 -9.59 -3.03 31.76
N CYS A 44 -10.25 -4.00 32.40
CA CYS A 44 -10.98 -5.06 31.69
C CYS A 44 -12.20 -4.49 30.93
N PRO A 45 -12.39 -4.80 29.63
CA PRO A 45 -13.52 -4.26 28.86
C PRO A 45 -14.90 -4.84 29.24
N TYR A 46 -14.95 -5.92 30.03
CA TYR A 46 -16.18 -6.55 30.50
C TYR A 46 -16.56 -6.06 31.91
N CYS A 47 -15.80 -6.45 32.94
CA CYS A 47 -16.10 -6.13 34.34
C CYS A 47 -15.53 -4.79 34.84
N LYS A 48 -14.75 -4.07 34.03
CA LYS A 48 -14.08 -2.80 34.41
C LYS A 48 -13.07 -2.91 35.56
N GLU A 49 -12.69 -4.12 35.96
CA GLU A 49 -11.66 -4.31 36.97
C GLU A 49 -10.27 -3.92 36.44
N ILE A 50 -9.45 -3.38 37.34
CA ILE A 50 -8.07 -3.00 37.06
C ILE A 50 -7.22 -4.26 37.01
N LEU A 51 -6.57 -4.50 35.88
CA LEU A 51 -5.65 -5.62 35.73
C LEU A 51 -4.27 -5.21 36.22
N GLU A 52 -3.61 -6.07 36.99
CA GLU A 52 -2.23 -5.86 37.46
C GLU A 52 -1.26 -5.60 36.30
N ASN A 53 -1.38 -6.41 35.24
CA ASN A 53 -0.47 -6.41 34.10
C ASN A 53 -1.22 -6.32 32.78
N ARG A 54 -0.74 -5.42 31.90
CA ARG A 54 -1.28 -5.26 30.55
C ARG A 54 -0.91 -6.48 29.71
N PRO A 55 -1.90 -7.25 29.23
CA PRO A 55 -1.59 -8.43 28.45
C PRO A 55 -0.90 -8.09 27.13
N LYS A 56 0.03 -8.94 26.71
CA LYS A 56 0.70 -8.85 25.40
C LYS A 56 0.03 -9.71 24.32
N ARG A 57 -0.72 -10.73 24.73
CA ARG A 57 -1.46 -11.68 23.89
C ARG A 57 -2.88 -11.81 24.43
N ASN A 58 -3.79 -12.38 23.64
CA ASN A 58 -5.15 -12.65 24.09
C ASN A 58 -5.11 -13.51 25.37
N LYS A 59 -5.84 -13.08 26.42
CA LYS A 59 -5.95 -13.79 27.71
C LYS A 59 -7.36 -13.70 28.26
N LYS A 60 -7.72 -14.60 29.17
CA LYS A 60 -8.95 -14.45 29.98
C LYS A 60 -8.72 -13.44 31.10
N CYS A 61 -9.78 -12.73 31.51
CA CYS A 61 -9.75 -11.87 32.69
C CYS A 61 -9.68 -12.76 33.96
N PRO A 62 -8.83 -12.46 34.96
CA PRO A 62 -8.79 -13.23 36.20
C PRO A 62 -10.09 -13.13 37.02
N SER A 63 -10.78 -12.00 36.94
CA SER A 63 -12.01 -11.74 37.69
C SER A 63 -13.26 -12.30 37.00
N CYS A 64 -13.62 -11.78 35.82
CA CYS A 64 -14.85 -12.20 35.12
C CYS A 64 -14.66 -13.36 34.14
N GLN A 65 -13.44 -13.91 33.98
CA GLN A 65 -13.11 -15.04 33.08
C GLN A 65 -13.38 -14.87 31.58
N HIS A 66 -13.94 -13.73 31.15
CA HIS A 66 -14.17 -13.41 29.75
C HIS A 66 -12.87 -13.22 28.98
N LYS A 67 -12.86 -13.58 27.69
CA LYS A 67 -11.70 -13.47 26.80
C LYS A 67 -11.48 -12.01 26.37
N ILE A 68 -10.32 -11.47 26.69
CA ILE A 68 -9.89 -10.12 26.29
C ILE A 68 -9.08 -10.24 24.99
N ILE A 69 -9.56 -9.58 23.93
CA ILE A 69 -8.89 -9.54 22.63
C ILE A 69 -8.06 -8.26 22.53
N ILE A 70 -6.84 -8.38 22.02
CA ILE A 70 -5.92 -7.25 21.88
C ILE A 70 -5.76 -6.88 20.41
N ARG A 71 -5.99 -5.61 20.08
CA ARG A 71 -5.75 -5.04 18.73
C ARG A 71 -5.03 -3.71 18.83
N ARG A 72 -3.83 -3.63 18.25
CA ARG A 72 -2.95 -2.44 18.28
C ARG A 72 -2.80 -1.83 19.69
N GLY A 73 -2.75 -2.66 20.73
CA GLY A 73 -2.61 -2.23 22.13
C GLY A 73 -3.91 -1.77 22.82
N LYS A 74 -5.07 -1.92 22.19
CA LYS A 74 -6.39 -1.74 22.81
C LYS A 74 -6.92 -3.09 23.32
N LEU A 75 -7.56 -3.07 24.49
CA LEU A 75 -8.29 -4.21 25.05
C LEU A 75 -9.74 -4.09 24.59
N LEU A 76 -10.25 -5.12 23.92
CA LEU A 76 -11.56 -5.13 23.29
C LEU A 76 -12.33 -6.38 23.73
N THR A 77 -13.66 -6.28 23.71
CA THR A 77 -14.55 -7.44 23.72
C THR A 77 -14.50 -8.16 22.38
N GLU A 78 -15.13 -9.33 22.28
CA GLU A 78 -15.20 -10.09 21.01
C GLU A 78 -15.96 -9.31 19.93
N SER A 79 -17.13 -8.76 20.26
CA SER A 79 -17.91 -7.93 19.34
C SER A 79 -17.16 -6.67 18.88
N GLN A 80 -16.48 -5.99 19.80
CA GLN A 80 -15.66 -4.82 19.47
C GLN A 80 -14.45 -5.18 18.60
N ALA A 81 -13.85 -6.36 18.79
CA ALA A 81 -12.74 -6.82 17.97
C ALA A 81 -13.17 -7.11 16.54
N GLU A 82 -14.35 -7.70 16.33
CA GLU A 82 -14.89 -7.94 15.00
C GLU A 82 -15.18 -6.63 14.25
N GLU A 83 -15.82 -5.67 14.93
CA GLU A 83 -16.08 -4.34 14.35
C GLU A 83 -14.77 -3.62 14.01
N TYR A 84 -13.75 -3.76 14.87
CA TYR A 84 -12.42 -3.23 14.62
C TYR A 84 -11.76 -3.84 13.38
N ASP A 85 -11.79 -5.17 13.27
CA ASP A 85 -11.19 -5.91 12.15
C ASP A 85 -11.90 -5.55 10.82
N LYS A 86 -13.23 -5.40 10.82
CA LYS A 86 -14.02 -4.87 9.68
C LYS A 86 -13.57 -3.46 9.26
N LYS A 87 -13.42 -2.55 10.22
CA LYS A 87 -12.95 -1.17 9.95
C LYS A 87 -11.51 -1.15 9.44
N GLU A 88 -10.65 -2.02 9.95
CA GLU A 88 -9.25 -2.11 9.52
C GLU A 88 -9.13 -2.67 8.09
N LEU A 89 -9.95 -3.66 7.74
CA LEU A 89 -10.06 -4.19 6.39
C LEU A 89 -10.45 -3.08 5.39
N GLU A 90 -11.49 -2.31 5.71
CA GLU A 90 -11.96 -1.22 4.85
C GLU A 90 -10.92 -0.10 4.66
N ARG A 91 -10.20 0.26 5.72
CA ARG A 91 -9.08 1.21 5.64
C ARG A 91 -7.99 0.70 4.71
N THR A 92 -7.69 -0.59 4.78
CA THR A 92 -6.65 -1.21 3.96
C THR A 92 -7.06 -1.27 2.50
N ARG A 93 -8.32 -1.61 2.23
CA ARG A 93 -8.93 -1.58 0.90
C ARG A 93 -8.78 -0.21 0.24
N LYS A 94 -9.16 0.86 0.94
CA LYS A 94 -8.99 2.25 0.46
C LYS A 94 -7.53 2.64 0.25
N ALA A 95 -6.62 2.15 1.09
CA ALA A 95 -5.19 2.44 0.93
C ALA A 95 -4.62 1.81 -0.35
N ILE A 96 -5.00 0.57 -0.65
CA ILE A 96 -4.62 -0.15 -1.88
C ILE A 96 -5.20 0.54 -3.10
N GLU A 97 -6.48 0.89 -3.07
CA GLU A 97 -7.14 1.63 -4.16
C GLU A 97 -6.41 2.94 -4.46
N ARG A 98 -6.06 3.72 -3.43
CA ARG A 98 -5.27 4.95 -3.59
C ARG A 98 -3.89 4.68 -4.20
N GLN A 99 -3.22 3.60 -3.81
CA GLN A 99 -1.91 3.24 -4.38
C GLN A 99 -2.04 2.86 -5.86
N ASN A 100 -3.04 2.05 -6.20
CA ASN A 100 -3.35 1.65 -7.56
C ASN A 100 -3.68 2.86 -8.45
N MET A 101 -4.52 3.77 -7.97
CA MET A 101 -4.86 4.99 -8.69
C MET A 101 -3.64 5.86 -8.95
N LYS A 102 -2.73 6.01 -7.98
CA LYS A 102 -1.46 6.72 -8.19
C LYS A 102 -0.63 6.08 -9.30
N THR A 103 -0.56 4.75 -9.33
CA THR A 103 0.13 4.01 -10.40
C THR A 103 -0.50 4.28 -11.77
N LEU A 104 -1.83 4.16 -11.91
CA LEU A 104 -2.52 4.44 -13.16
C LEU A 104 -2.34 5.88 -13.64
N ILE A 105 -2.42 6.85 -12.73
CA ILE A 105 -2.15 8.27 -13.03
C ILE A 105 -0.70 8.46 -13.51
N SER A 106 0.26 7.76 -12.90
CA SER A 106 1.67 7.83 -13.34
C SER A 106 1.85 7.31 -14.76
N TYR A 107 1.16 6.21 -15.13
CA TYR A 107 1.17 5.68 -16.49
C TYR A 107 0.50 6.64 -17.47
N GLN A 108 -0.61 7.27 -17.10
CA GLN A 108 -1.28 8.25 -17.94
C GLN A 108 -0.38 9.45 -18.23
N LYS A 109 0.31 9.96 -17.19
CA LYS A 109 1.23 11.09 -17.31
C LYS A 109 2.43 10.78 -18.20
N SER A 110 2.83 9.52 -18.34
CA SER A 110 3.92 9.13 -19.23
C SER A 110 3.58 9.33 -20.71
N GLY A 111 2.30 9.27 -21.09
CA GLY A 111 1.84 9.37 -22.48
C GLY A 111 2.20 8.17 -23.38
N ILE A 112 3.04 7.24 -22.91
CA ILE A 112 3.51 6.07 -23.68
C ILE A 112 2.52 4.91 -23.58
N ILE A 113 1.93 4.72 -22.40
CA ILE A 113 1.19 3.50 -22.06
C ILE A 113 -0.30 3.66 -22.46
N LYS A 114 -0.76 2.83 -23.40
CA LYS A 114 -2.19 2.77 -23.80
C LYS A 114 -2.97 1.71 -23.02
N TYR A 115 -2.32 0.59 -22.71
CA TYR A 115 -2.93 -0.56 -22.05
C TYR A 115 -2.19 -0.91 -20.76
N VAL A 116 -2.94 -1.43 -19.80
CA VAL A 116 -2.40 -2.03 -18.57
C VAL A 116 -2.92 -3.46 -18.46
N GLU A 117 -2.12 -4.33 -17.90
CA GLU A 117 -2.56 -5.67 -17.52
C GLU A 117 -2.63 -5.82 -16.00
N ILE A 118 -3.57 -6.63 -15.53
CA ILE A 118 -3.62 -7.00 -14.11
C ILE A 118 -2.67 -8.17 -13.88
N LEU A 119 -1.69 -7.99 -12.98
CA LEU A 119 -0.83 -9.06 -12.50
C LEU A 119 -1.36 -9.57 -11.16
N ALA A 120 -1.78 -10.84 -11.13
CA ALA A 120 -2.11 -11.53 -9.90
C ALA A 120 -0.82 -11.90 -9.13
N ALA A 121 -0.92 -12.02 -7.81
CA ALA A 121 0.21 -12.42 -6.95
C ALA A 121 0.58 -13.92 -7.06
N GLY A 122 0.53 -14.49 -8.26
CA GLY A 122 0.83 -15.89 -8.55
C GLY A 122 0.06 -16.86 -7.66
N GLN A 123 0.77 -17.76 -6.99
CA GLN A 123 0.19 -18.78 -6.09
C GLN A 123 -0.55 -18.16 -4.89
N ASN A 124 -0.18 -16.95 -4.46
CA ASN A 124 -0.78 -16.25 -3.32
C ASN A 124 -2.06 -15.47 -3.68
N SER A 125 -2.53 -15.57 -4.92
CA SER A 125 -3.78 -14.94 -5.36
C SER A 125 -4.97 -15.89 -5.19
N CYS A 126 -6.13 -15.32 -4.84
CA CYS A 126 -7.37 -16.08 -4.76
C CYS A 126 -7.87 -16.49 -6.15
N SER A 127 -8.74 -17.49 -6.23
CA SER A 127 -9.33 -17.99 -7.49
C SER A 127 -10.00 -16.89 -8.31
N VAL A 128 -10.65 -15.92 -7.65
CA VAL A 128 -11.28 -14.76 -8.32
C VAL A 128 -10.24 -13.86 -8.98
N CYS A 129 -9.14 -13.54 -8.28
CA CYS A 129 -8.07 -12.71 -8.83
C CYS A 129 -7.28 -13.42 -9.94
N LYS A 130 -7.10 -14.74 -9.86
CA LYS A 130 -6.45 -15.54 -10.92
C LYS A 130 -7.20 -15.44 -12.25
N LYS A 131 -8.53 -15.36 -12.23
CA LYS A 131 -9.34 -15.17 -13.45
C LYS A 131 -9.12 -13.81 -14.12
N LEU A 132 -8.58 -12.83 -13.40
CA LEU A 132 -8.24 -11.51 -13.92
C LEU A 132 -6.76 -11.40 -14.33
N ASP A 133 -5.95 -12.43 -14.07
CA ASP A 133 -4.52 -12.40 -14.36
C ASP A 133 -4.28 -12.24 -15.86
N ARG A 134 -3.33 -11.36 -16.22
CA ARG A 134 -2.98 -10.98 -17.60
C ARG A 134 -4.12 -10.37 -18.41
N LYS A 135 -5.24 -9.99 -17.79
CA LYS A 135 -6.31 -9.28 -18.49
C LYS A 135 -5.83 -7.89 -18.90
N LYS A 136 -5.71 -7.65 -20.21
CA LYS A 136 -5.40 -6.35 -20.80
C LYS A 136 -6.61 -5.42 -20.74
N ILE A 137 -6.41 -4.20 -20.25
CA ILE A 137 -7.45 -3.19 -20.06
C ILE A 137 -6.94 -1.86 -20.59
N LEU A 138 -7.82 -1.10 -21.25
CA LEU A 138 -7.52 0.25 -21.71
C LEU A 138 -7.32 1.18 -20.50
N LEU A 139 -6.18 1.89 -20.44
CA LEU A 139 -5.83 2.75 -19.30
C LEU A 139 -6.91 3.81 -19.00
N LYS A 140 -7.54 4.38 -20.04
CA LYS A 140 -8.61 5.38 -19.92
C LYS A 140 -9.86 4.84 -19.19
N ASN A 141 -10.20 3.58 -19.41
CA ASN A 141 -11.37 2.96 -18.76
C ASN A 141 -11.09 2.72 -17.28
N GLU A 142 -9.88 2.26 -16.99
CA GLU A 142 -9.47 1.91 -15.63
C GLU A 142 -9.34 3.12 -14.70
N LEU A 143 -8.94 4.28 -15.24
CA LEU A 143 -8.91 5.54 -14.50
C LEU A 143 -10.30 6.03 -14.05
N ARG A 144 -11.35 5.68 -14.80
CA ARG A 144 -12.73 6.05 -14.44
C ARG A 144 -13.28 5.12 -13.36
N LYS A 145 -12.98 3.83 -13.45
CA LYS A 145 -13.49 2.81 -12.53
C LYS A 145 -12.43 1.72 -12.33
N PRO A 146 -11.57 1.84 -11.30
CA PRO A 146 -10.52 0.86 -11.06
C PRO A 146 -11.11 -0.48 -10.64
N THR A 147 -10.62 -1.55 -11.27
CA THR A 147 -10.95 -2.95 -10.99
C THR A 147 -10.31 -3.44 -9.69
N LEU A 148 -9.12 -2.94 -9.36
CA LEU A 148 -8.38 -3.29 -8.14
C LEU A 148 -8.57 -2.22 -7.04
N PRO A 149 -8.93 -2.61 -5.80
CA PRO A 149 -9.06 -3.98 -5.30
C PRO A 149 -10.39 -4.64 -5.69
N VAL A 150 -10.34 -5.94 -6.01
CA VAL A 150 -11.51 -6.74 -6.39
C VAL A 150 -12.53 -6.78 -5.25
N LYS A 151 -13.82 -6.56 -5.54
CA LYS A 151 -14.92 -6.55 -4.55
C LYS A 151 -15.02 -7.85 -3.76
N ASN A 152 -15.01 -8.98 -4.46
CA ASN A 152 -15.22 -10.31 -3.90
C ASN A 152 -13.90 -11.07 -3.73
N CYS A 153 -12.85 -10.39 -3.27
CA CYS A 153 -11.55 -11.01 -3.09
C CYS A 153 -11.54 -11.90 -1.84
N THR A 154 -11.26 -13.20 -2.00
CA THR A 154 -11.19 -14.18 -0.90
C THR A 154 -9.75 -14.40 -0.41
N GLY A 155 -8.85 -13.44 -0.61
CA GLY A 155 -7.48 -13.51 -0.09
C GLY A 155 -7.43 -13.61 1.43
N CYS A 156 -6.29 -14.07 1.97
CA CYS A 156 -6.10 -14.34 3.41
C CYS A 156 -6.40 -13.17 4.36
N TYR A 157 -6.41 -11.93 3.86
CA TYR A 157 -6.77 -10.74 4.62
C TYR A 157 -7.91 -9.94 3.95
N GLY A 158 -8.78 -10.61 3.19
CA GLY A 158 -9.89 -9.97 2.45
C GLY A 158 -9.49 -9.20 1.18
N PHE A 159 -8.20 -9.23 0.80
CA PHE A 159 -7.70 -8.70 -0.46
C PHE A 159 -6.41 -9.42 -0.89
N CYS A 160 -6.15 -9.44 -2.20
CA CYS A 160 -4.90 -9.92 -2.79
C CYS A 160 -3.99 -8.75 -3.16
N ARG A 161 -2.69 -8.99 -3.22
CA ARG A 161 -1.67 -8.01 -3.62
C ARG A 161 -1.51 -7.89 -5.15
N CYS A 162 -2.62 -7.91 -5.88
CA CYS A 162 -2.58 -7.75 -7.33
C CYS A 162 -2.21 -6.32 -7.69
N CYS A 163 -1.53 -6.12 -8.81
CA CYS A 163 -1.09 -4.81 -9.28
C CYS A 163 -1.37 -4.63 -10.77
N TYR A 164 -1.26 -3.39 -11.24
CA TYR A 164 -1.25 -3.09 -12.67
C TYR A 164 0.20 -3.13 -13.17
N SER A 165 0.39 -3.73 -14.34
CA SER A 165 1.64 -3.69 -15.10
C SER A 165 1.40 -2.98 -16.43
N PRO A 166 2.31 -2.10 -16.88
CA PRO A 166 2.15 -1.42 -18.15
C PRO A 166 2.44 -2.38 -19.30
N VAL A 167 1.64 -2.31 -20.37
CA VAL A 167 1.90 -3.01 -21.63
C VAL A 167 2.29 -1.95 -22.65
N VAL A 168 3.55 -2.01 -23.10
CA VAL A 168 4.11 -1.10 -24.12
C VAL A 168 3.92 -1.70 -25.51
#